data_AF-A0A7G7BFA8-F1
#
_entry.id   AF-A0A7G7BFA8-F1
#
_cell.length_a   1.000
_cell.length_b   1.000
_cell.length_c   1.000
_cell.angle_alpha   90.00
_cell.angle_beta   90.00
_cell.angle_gamma   90.00
#
_symmetry.space_group_name_H-M   'P 1'
#
loop_
_entity.id
_entity.type
_entity.pdbx_description
1 polymer ?
#
loop_
_entity_poly.entity_id
_entity_poly.type
_entity_poly.pdbx_seq_one_letter_code
_entity_poly.pdbx_strand_id
1 'polypeptide(L)'
;MRVWRVAHENARTSGFPAGPYAYGGALDEATAERIDSMRWDHCGTRHPCPRDDSSLGDIAERERCGFNSREALDGWFDGWTKTLSECGFRIWVYDAPDWACRVGEHGQTLFVADEAVEVRTEPFTWAVEQLPLPA
;
A
#
# COMPACT_ATOMS: atom_id res chain seq x y z
N MET A 1 6.78 5.39 15.01
CA MET A 1 7.24 4.36 14.05
C MET A 1 7.00 4.80 12.62
N ARG A 2 7.80 4.28 11.68
CA ARG A 2 7.63 4.55 10.25
C ARG A 2 6.65 3.56 9.62
N VAL A 3 5.77 4.07 8.76
CA VAL A 3 4.79 3.29 8.01
C VAL A 3 4.93 3.57 6.53
N TRP A 4 4.98 2.51 5.72
CA TRP A 4 5.02 2.58 4.27
C TRP A 4 3.67 2.20 3.69
N ARG A 5 3.12 3.00 2.79
CA ARG A 5 1.79 2.75 2.20
C ARG A 5 1.82 3.02 0.71
N VAL A 6 1.25 2.10 -0.06
CA VAL A 6 0.94 2.35 -1.47
C VAL A 6 -0.32 3.18 -1.54
N ALA A 7 -0.24 4.37 -2.14
CA ALA A 7 -1.40 5.22 -2.35
C ALA A 7 -1.28 6.08 -3.61
N HIS A 8 -2.45 6.50 -4.11
CA HIS A 8 -2.57 7.39 -5.25
C HIS A 8 -2.88 8.81 -4.77
N GLU A 9 -2.23 9.83 -5.35
CA GLU A 9 -2.36 11.22 -4.91
C GLU A 9 -3.76 11.80 -5.19
N ASN A 10 -4.34 11.42 -6.33
CA ASN A 10 -5.65 11.92 -6.78
C ASN A 10 -6.82 11.09 -6.26
N ALA A 11 -6.58 9.88 -5.74
CA ALA A 11 -7.63 9.06 -5.14
C ALA A 11 -7.57 9.28 -3.63
N ARG A 12 -8.66 9.74 -3.01
CA ARG A 12 -8.68 10.03 -1.57
C ARG A 12 -9.90 9.43 -0.90
N THR A 13 -9.69 8.83 0.27
CA THR A 13 -10.73 8.32 1.15
C THR A 13 -10.74 9.16 2.42
N SER A 14 -11.81 9.92 2.62
CA SER A 14 -11.95 10.90 3.72
C SER A 14 -10.75 11.86 3.79
N GLY A 15 -10.35 12.42 2.64
CA GLY A 15 -9.23 13.36 2.54
C GLY A 15 -7.82 12.72 2.52
N PHE A 16 -7.70 11.44 2.83
CA PHE A 16 -6.41 10.73 2.92
C PHE A 16 -6.11 9.94 1.63
N PRO A 17 -4.86 9.90 1.13
CA PRO A 17 -4.48 9.12 -0.06
C PRO A 17 -4.97 7.67 -0.01
N ALA A 18 -5.75 7.29 -1.02
CA ALA A 18 -6.39 6.00 -1.12
C ALA A 18 -5.41 4.94 -1.62
N GLY A 19 -5.46 3.77 -1.00
CA GLY A 19 -4.70 2.61 -1.44
C GLY A 19 -5.36 1.92 -2.63
N PRO A 20 -4.66 0.96 -3.26
CA PRO A 20 -5.12 0.28 -4.47
C PRO A 20 -6.35 -0.60 -4.28
N TYR A 21 -6.84 -0.75 -3.05
CA TYR A 21 -8.07 -1.50 -2.74
C TYR A 21 -9.26 -0.60 -2.34
N ALA A 22 -9.05 0.71 -2.26
CA ALA A 22 -10.02 1.67 -1.72
C ALA A 22 -10.21 2.92 -2.60
N TYR A 23 -9.87 2.84 -3.89
CA TYR A 23 -9.83 3.98 -4.82
C TYR A 23 -11.22 4.48 -5.28
N GLY A 24 -12.31 3.78 -4.96
CA GLY A 24 -13.68 4.33 -4.93
C GLY A 24 -14.13 5.14 -6.16
N GLY A 25 -13.76 4.74 -7.37
CA GLY A 25 -14.13 5.44 -8.61
C GLY A 25 -13.36 6.74 -8.90
N ALA A 26 -12.31 7.04 -8.12
CA ALA A 26 -11.43 8.19 -8.34
C ALA A 26 -10.36 7.97 -9.41
N LEU A 27 -10.27 6.76 -9.97
CA LEU A 27 -9.39 6.40 -11.07
C LEU A 27 -10.23 6.17 -12.33
N ASP A 28 -9.63 6.40 -13.50
CA ASP A 28 -10.27 6.04 -14.77
C ASP A 28 -10.48 4.52 -14.88
N GLU A 29 -11.42 4.12 -15.72
CA GLU A 29 -11.83 2.71 -15.88
C GLU A 29 -10.66 1.81 -16.29
N ALA A 30 -9.79 2.27 -17.18
CA ALA A 30 -8.64 1.48 -17.62
C ALA A 30 -7.63 1.27 -16.49
N THR A 31 -7.37 2.30 -15.67
CA THR A 31 -6.53 2.17 -14.48
C THR A 31 -7.17 1.23 -13.45
N ALA A 32 -8.48 1.36 -13.22
CA ALA A 32 -9.23 0.52 -12.29
C ALA A 32 -9.21 -0.97 -12.69
N GLU A 33 -9.39 -1.28 -13.97
CA GLU A 33 -9.34 -2.66 -14.48
C GLU A 33 -7.96 -3.30 -14.28
N ARG A 34 -6.88 -2.54 -14.54
CA ARG A 34 -5.51 -3.04 -14.37
C ARG A 34 -5.21 -3.44 -12.94
N ILE A 35 -5.70 -2.68 -11.96
CA ILE A 35 -5.46 -2.94 -10.53
C ILE A 35 -6.47 -3.90 -9.90
N ASP A 36 -7.66 -4.09 -10.47
CA ASP A 36 -8.66 -5.00 -9.89
C ASP A 36 -8.16 -6.46 -9.91
N SER A 37 -7.42 -6.85 -10.95
CA SER A 37 -6.77 -8.17 -11.02
C SER A 37 -5.82 -8.45 -9.83
N MET A 38 -5.10 -7.43 -9.34
CA MET A 38 -4.25 -7.54 -8.15
C MET A 38 -5.06 -7.79 -6.88
N ARG A 39 -6.24 -7.16 -6.77
CA ARG A 39 -7.12 -7.37 -5.62
C ARG A 39 -7.51 -8.84 -5.50
N TRP A 40 -7.81 -9.50 -6.62
CA TRP A 40 -8.13 -10.93 -6.62
C TRP A 40 -6.95 -11.82 -6.23
N ASP A 41 -5.74 -11.50 -6.72
CA ASP A 41 -4.51 -12.22 -6.39
C ASP A 41 -4.15 -12.11 -4.89
N HIS A 42 -4.31 -10.91 -4.33
CA HIS A 42 -4.01 -10.62 -2.92
C HIS A 42 -5.14 -11.02 -1.95
N CYS A 43 -6.27 -11.54 -2.44
CA CYS A 43 -7.32 -12.14 -1.61
C CYS A 43 -7.24 -13.68 -1.53
N GLY A 44 -6.17 -14.28 -2.09
CA GLY A 44 -5.90 -15.72 -2.01
C GLY A 44 -5.19 -16.17 -0.72
N THR A 45 -5.01 -17.49 -0.55
CA THR A 45 -4.39 -18.11 0.64
C THR A 45 -2.94 -17.70 0.93
N ARG A 46 -2.27 -17.01 -0.01
CA ARG A 46 -0.91 -16.46 0.19
C ARG A 46 -0.89 -15.11 0.89
N HIS A 47 -2.02 -14.42 0.97
CA HIS A 47 -2.14 -13.05 1.44
C HIS A 47 -3.39 -12.94 2.32
N PRO A 48 -3.33 -13.32 3.62
CA PRO A 48 -4.47 -13.11 4.50
C PRO A 48 -4.83 -11.63 4.48
N CYS A 49 -6.12 -11.34 4.25
CA CYS A 49 -6.62 -9.98 4.29
C CYS A 49 -6.31 -9.41 5.68
N PRO A 50 -6.05 -8.10 5.85
CA PRO A 50 -5.88 -7.53 7.20
C PRO A 50 -7.04 -7.85 8.17
N ARG A 51 -8.22 -8.19 7.65
CA ARG A 51 -9.38 -8.67 8.44
C ARG A 51 -9.26 -10.11 8.93
N ASP A 52 -8.46 -10.93 8.24
CA ASP A 52 -8.19 -12.32 8.60
C ASP A 52 -7.00 -12.42 9.57
N ASP A 53 -6.21 -11.35 9.70
CA ASP A 53 -5.17 -11.25 10.72
C ASP A 53 -5.80 -10.86 12.07
N SER A 54 -5.90 -11.84 12.96
CA SER A 54 -6.47 -11.67 14.31
C SER A 54 -5.76 -10.61 15.15
N SER A 55 -4.50 -10.28 14.84
CA SER A 55 -3.75 -9.24 15.54
C SER A 55 -4.12 -7.81 15.09
N LEU A 56 -4.73 -7.67 13.91
CA LEU A 56 -5.21 -6.41 13.37
C LEU A 56 -6.69 -6.14 13.62
N GLY A 57 -7.51 -7.17 13.88
CA GLY A 57 -8.93 -7.01 14.20
C GLY A 57 -9.71 -6.13 13.19
N ASP A 58 -10.72 -5.41 13.67
CA ASP A 58 -11.49 -4.50 12.83
C ASP A 58 -10.72 -3.22 12.47
N ILE A 59 -10.96 -2.72 11.26
CA ILE A 59 -10.39 -1.46 10.76
C ILE A 59 -11.39 -0.33 11.05
N ALA A 60 -11.02 0.60 11.92
CA ALA A 60 -11.83 1.78 12.20
C ALA A 60 -11.81 2.77 11.02
N GLU A 61 -12.85 3.59 10.90
CA GLU A 61 -12.98 4.57 9.80
C GLU A 61 -11.80 5.55 9.70
N ARG A 62 -11.21 5.90 10.84
CA ARG A 62 -10.04 6.78 10.95
C ARG A 62 -8.71 6.09 10.66
N GLU A 63 -8.70 4.77 10.55
CA GLU A 63 -7.46 4.01 10.36
C GLU A 63 -7.15 3.81 8.88
N ARG A 64 -5.87 3.69 8.58
CA ARG A 64 -5.35 3.40 7.25
C ARG A 64 -4.39 2.23 7.34
N CYS A 65 -4.33 1.44 6.28
CA CYS A 65 -3.43 0.30 6.19
C CYS A 65 -2.12 0.68 5.47
N GLY A 66 -1.00 0.24 6.01
CA GLY A 66 0.33 0.32 5.42
C GLY A 66 1.15 -0.88 5.86
N PHE A 67 2.46 -0.70 5.94
CA PHE A 67 3.43 -1.72 6.32
C PHE A 67 4.45 -1.13 7.28
N ASN A 68 4.92 -1.94 8.23
CA ASN A 68 5.90 -1.55 9.24
C ASN A 68 7.35 -1.51 8.72
N SER A 69 7.56 -1.91 7.47
CA SER A 69 8.87 -1.95 6.81
C SER A 69 8.71 -1.82 5.31
N ARG A 70 9.79 -1.40 4.64
CA ARG A 70 9.81 -1.31 3.18
C ARG A 70 9.79 -2.71 2.56
N GLU A 71 10.48 -3.64 3.18
CA GLU A 71 10.60 -5.04 2.76
C GLU A 71 9.25 -5.76 2.80
N ALA A 72 8.43 -5.54 3.83
CA ALA A 72 7.08 -6.11 3.89
C ALA A 72 6.16 -5.52 2.80
N LEU A 73 6.28 -4.22 2.51
CA LEU A 73 5.54 -3.60 1.39
C LEU A 73 5.98 -4.19 0.06
N ASP A 74 7.29 -4.24 -0.21
CA ASP A 74 7.83 -4.73 -1.47
C ASP A 74 7.47 -6.21 -1.68
N GLY A 75 7.56 -7.04 -0.64
CA GLY A 75 7.14 -8.44 -0.70
C GLY A 75 5.63 -8.61 -0.89
N TRP A 76 4.81 -7.71 -0.34
CA TRP A 76 3.37 -7.74 -0.55
C TRP A 76 2.97 -7.40 -1.98
N PHE A 77 3.66 -6.44 -2.61
CA PHE A 77 3.37 -5.98 -3.98
C PHE A 77 4.33 -6.53 -5.03
N ASP A 78 5.03 -7.61 -4.72
CA ASP A 78 5.94 -8.26 -5.67
C ASP A 78 5.15 -8.70 -6.92
N GLY A 79 5.75 -8.50 -8.10
CA GLY A 79 5.07 -8.68 -9.39
C GLY A 79 4.09 -7.57 -9.82
N TRP A 80 3.68 -6.68 -8.90
CA TRP A 80 2.71 -5.60 -9.18
C TRP A 80 3.30 -4.19 -9.20
N THR A 81 4.54 -4.01 -8.74
CA THR A 81 5.24 -2.70 -8.66
C THR A 81 5.20 -1.90 -9.95
N LYS A 82 5.45 -2.54 -11.11
CA LYS A 82 5.37 -1.89 -12.43
C LYS A 82 3.96 -1.39 -12.74
N THR A 83 2.96 -2.26 -12.58
CA THR A 83 1.55 -1.91 -12.83
C THR A 83 1.12 -0.76 -11.94
N LEU A 84 1.44 -0.82 -10.65
CA LEU A 84 1.14 0.24 -9.69
C LEU A 84 1.77 1.57 -10.08
N SER A 85 3.04 1.56 -10.50
CA SER A 85 3.69 2.79 -10.93
C SER A 85 3.11 3.36 -12.23
N GLU A 86 2.79 2.52 -13.21
CA GLU A 86 2.16 2.96 -14.46
C GLU A 86 0.75 3.51 -14.21
N CYS A 87 0.08 3.02 -13.17
CA CYS A 87 -1.22 3.49 -12.69
C CYS A 87 -1.11 4.71 -11.76
N GLY A 88 0.07 5.32 -11.62
CA GLY A 88 0.27 6.55 -10.83
C GLY A 88 0.32 6.35 -9.31
N PHE A 89 0.33 5.11 -8.82
CA PHE A 89 0.53 4.85 -7.39
C PHE A 89 1.98 5.13 -6.99
N ARG A 90 2.14 5.60 -5.76
CA ARG A 90 3.42 5.91 -5.14
C ARG A 90 3.52 5.26 -3.76
N ILE A 91 4.74 5.19 -3.24
CA ILE A 91 5.00 4.79 -1.87
C ILE A 91 5.03 6.05 -1.01
N TRP A 92 4.11 6.12 -0.08
CA TRP A 92 3.99 7.18 0.91
C TRP A 92 4.60 6.68 2.21
N VAL A 93 5.44 7.50 2.82
CA VAL A 93 6.13 7.18 4.05
C VAL A 93 5.63 8.13 5.13
N TYR A 94 5.07 7.57 6.19
CA TYR A 94 4.53 8.31 7.33
C TYR A 94 5.33 8.01 8.59
N ASP A 95 5.41 8.99 9.49
CA ASP A 95 5.76 8.76 10.88
C ASP A 95 4.49 8.85 11.71
N ALA A 96 4.18 7.78 12.44
CA ALA A 96 2.98 7.67 13.28
C ALA A 96 3.42 7.20 14.66
N PRO A 97 2.88 7.76 15.75
CA PRO A 97 3.29 7.34 17.07
C PRO A 97 2.87 5.89 17.34
N ASP A 98 3.71 5.15 18.07
CA ASP A 98 3.55 3.70 18.22
C ASP A 98 2.20 3.31 18.86
N TRP A 99 1.65 4.18 19.73
CA TRP A 99 0.34 3.98 20.35
C TRP A 99 -0.84 4.10 19.37
N ALA A 100 -0.63 4.75 18.22
CA ALA A 100 -1.61 4.93 17.17
C ALA A 100 -1.51 3.84 16.08
N CYS A 101 -0.67 2.83 16.29
CA CYS A 101 -0.39 1.78 15.32
C CYS A 101 -0.69 0.39 15.86
N ARG A 102 -1.14 -0.50 14.98
CA ARG A 102 -1.31 -1.94 15.24
C ARG A 102 -0.65 -2.70 14.10
N VAL A 103 0.25 -3.61 14.44
CA VAL A 103 1.08 -4.33 13.47
C VAL A 103 0.66 -5.80 13.43
N GLY A 104 0.33 -6.25 12.22
CA GLY A 104 -0.04 -7.60 11.87
C GLY A 104 1.15 -8.55 11.79
N GLU A 105 0.87 -9.85 11.76
CA GLU A 105 1.89 -10.92 11.71
C GLU A 105 2.79 -10.80 10.48
N HIS A 106 2.24 -10.30 9.36
CA HIS A 106 2.95 -10.12 8.09
C HIS A 106 3.44 -8.69 7.86
N GLY A 107 3.50 -7.87 8.91
CA GLY A 107 3.99 -6.49 8.83
C GLY A 107 2.98 -5.48 8.29
N GLN A 108 1.80 -5.92 7.85
CA GLN A 108 0.64 -5.05 7.61
C GLN A 108 0.40 -4.19 8.86
N THR A 109 0.17 -2.90 8.71
CA THR A 109 0.08 -1.97 9.84
C THR A 109 -1.15 -1.09 9.68
N LEU A 110 -2.06 -1.15 10.65
CA LEU A 110 -3.13 -0.17 10.78
C LEU A 110 -2.61 1.01 11.60
N PHE A 111 -2.82 2.23 11.11
CA PHE A 111 -2.43 3.45 11.81
C PHE A 111 -3.54 4.50 11.75
N VAL A 112 -3.67 5.32 12.80
CA VAL A 112 -4.63 6.42 12.83
C VAL A 112 -4.16 7.55 11.91
N ALA A 113 -4.97 7.90 10.91
CA ALA A 113 -4.61 8.86 9.87
C ALA A 113 -4.28 10.25 10.43
N ASP A 114 -5.06 10.71 11.41
CA ASP A 114 -4.93 12.06 11.99
C ASP A 114 -3.67 12.24 12.84
N GLU A 115 -3.06 11.15 13.28
CA GLU A 115 -1.85 11.12 14.10
C GLU A 115 -0.59 10.90 13.27
N ALA A 116 -0.74 10.61 11.97
CA ALA A 116 0.36 10.28 11.07
C ALA A 116 0.81 11.52 10.31
N VAL A 117 2.12 11.75 10.31
CA VAL A 117 2.77 12.83 9.57
C VAL A 117 3.41 12.25 8.31
N GLU A 118 3.06 12.78 7.15
CA GLU A 118 3.77 12.43 5.92
C GLU A 118 5.22 12.90 6.02
N VAL A 119 6.15 11.97 5.84
CA VAL A 119 7.60 12.24 5.82
C VAL A 119 8.07 12.49 4.40
N ARG A 120 7.66 11.63 3.47
CA ARG A 120 8.00 11.72 2.04
C ARG A 120 7.13 10.82 1.18
N THR A 121 7.17 11.08 -0.12
CA THR A 121 6.58 10.23 -1.14
C THR A 121 7.62 9.86 -2.19
N GLU A 122 7.75 8.57 -2.49
CA GLU A 122 8.75 8.02 -3.42
C GLU A 122 8.09 7.16 -4.51
N PRO A 123 8.63 7.14 -5.75
CA PRO A 123 8.12 6.24 -6.77
C PRO A 123 8.44 4.79 -6.42
N PHE A 124 7.68 3.85 -6.99
CA PHE A 124 8.13 2.46 -7.00
C PHE A 124 9.46 2.38 -7.75
N THR A 125 10.42 1.69 -7.16
CA THR A 125 11.69 1.39 -7.82
C THR A 125 11.61 -0.07 -8.22
N TRP A 126 11.19 -0.34 -9.46
CA TRP A 126 11.39 -1.67 -10.03
C TRP A 126 12.76 -1.65 -10.70
N ALA A 127 13.63 -2.60 -10.33
CA ALA A 127 14.88 -2.78 -11.03
C ALA A 127 14.54 -3.10 -12.49
N VAL A 128 14.70 -2.13 -13.38
CA VAL A 128 14.96 -2.46 -14.77
C VAL A 128 16.36 -3.04 -14.73
N GLU A 129 16.47 -4.37 -14.67
CA GLU A 129 17.73 -5.05 -14.90
C GLU A 129 18.08 -4.88 -16.39
N GLN A 130 18.42 -3.64 -16.79
CA GLN A 130 19.19 -3.39 -18.00
C GLN A 130 20.65 -3.51 -17.59
N LEU A 131 21.11 -4.74 -17.38
CA LEU A 131 22.52 -5.02 -17.62
C LEU A 131 22.71 -4.91 -19.14
N PRO A 132 23.55 -3.97 -19.64
CA PRO A 132 23.99 -4.07 -21.03
C PRO A 132 24.71 -5.42 -21.18
N LEU A 133 24.27 -6.23 -22.14
CA LEU A 133 25.02 -7.39 -22.58
C LEU A 133 26.42 -6.91 -22.99
N PRO A 134 27.51 -7.45 -22.41
CA PRO A 134 28.84 -7.14 -22.89
C PRO A 134 28.97 -7.60 -24.36
N ALA A 135 29.48 -6.70 -25.19
CA ALA A 135 29.78 -6.94 -26.60
C ALA A 135 30.88 -7.98 -26.81
#